data_AF-A0A2W7AGC8-F1
#
_entry.id   AF-A0A2W7AGC8-F1
#
_cell.length_a   1.000
_cell.length_b   1.000
_cell.length_c   1.000
_cell.angle_alpha   90.00
_cell.angle_beta   90.00
_cell.angle_gamma   90.00
#
_symmetry.space_group_name_H-M   'P 1'
#
loop_
_entity.id
_entity.type
_entity.pdbx_description
1 polymer ?
#
loop_
_entity_poly.entity_id
_entity_poly.type
_entity_poly.pdbx_seq_one_letter_code
_entity_poly.pdbx_strand_id
1 'polypeptide(L)'
;MLLLLPMALLGCSLFANQVDTANTLPLIQVTPTTAENKSIPANQPVKKQAISSAFADINTFTIDELFAAKGGGCGMTLQAKATKGTQNFLFFNGISPNSMLMKINSKMTRFSLVEAVGNDFYGQKSFQTFVSEDKKIEVRVAVVQGKRGEIESLGISTGVMLVKTGDSFQELAVIGDAGC
;
A
#
# COMPACT_ATOMS: atom_id res chain seq x y z
N MET A 1 -38.53 -30.82 48.85
CA MET A 1 -37.43 -31.52 48.15
C MET A 1 -36.39 -30.45 47.82
N LEU A 2 -35.42 -30.25 48.73
CA LEU A 2 -34.38 -29.23 48.64
C LEU A 2 -33.17 -29.87 47.94
N LEU A 3 -32.81 -29.38 46.75
CA LEU A 3 -31.64 -29.84 45.99
C LEU A 3 -30.41 -29.03 46.39
N LEU A 4 -29.47 -29.70 47.06
CA LEU A 4 -28.09 -29.27 47.25
C LEU A 4 -27.31 -29.46 45.94
N LEU A 5 -26.58 -28.44 45.50
CA LEU A 5 -25.57 -28.52 44.44
C LEU A 5 -24.22 -28.02 45.00
N PRO A 6 -23.12 -28.78 44.85
CA PRO A 6 -21.81 -28.37 45.31
C PRO A 6 -21.10 -27.49 44.26
N MET A 7 -20.53 -26.38 44.71
CA MET A 7 -19.59 -25.56 43.95
C MET A 7 -18.25 -26.29 43.79
N ALA A 8 -17.86 -26.57 42.55
CA ALA A 8 -16.56 -27.09 42.19
C ALA A 8 -15.54 -25.94 42.06
N LEU A 9 -14.36 -26.16 42.64
CA LEU A 9 -13.16 -25.33 42.49
C LEU A 9 -12.70 -25.29 41.03
N LEU A 10 -12.40 -24.11 40.52
CA LEU A 10 -11.40 -23.93 39.45
C LEU A 10 -10.33 -22.95 39.92
N GLY A 11 -9.12 -23.50 40.09
CA GLY A 11 -7.90 -22.71 40.28
C GLY A 11 -7.43 -22.11 38.96
N CYS A 12 -7.15 -20.82 38.98
CA CYS A 12 -6.42 -20.13 37.91
C CYS A 12 -4.99 -19.88 38.39
N SER A 13 -4.04 -20.64 37.85
CA SER A 13 -2.61 -20.35 37.94
C SER A 13 -2.29 -19.15 37.05
N LEU A 14 -1.90 -18.03 37.66
CA LEU A 14 -1.35 -16.86 36.99
C LEU A 14 0.10 -17.14 36.59
N PHE A 15 0.34 -17.39 35.30
CA PHE A 15 1.66 -17.26 34.70
C PHE A 15 1.86 -15.80 34.27
N ALA A 16 2.64 -15.05 35.03
CA ALA A 16 3.16 -13.76 34.61
C ALA A 16 4.42 -13.99 33.78
N ASN A 17 4.35 -13.78 32.46
CA ASN A 17 5.52 -13.69 31.61
C ASN A 17 6.24 -12.37 31.88
N GLN A 18 7.51 -12.47 32.29
CA GLN A 18 8.42 -11.35 32.42
C GLN A 18 8.72 -10.76 31.05
N VAL A 19 8.63 -9.43 30.94
CA VAL A 19 9.10 -8.65 29.80
C VAL A 19 10.45 -8.05 30.20
N ASP A 20 11.53 -8.71 29.81
CA ASP A 20 12.88 -8.14 29.83
C ASP A 20 13.21 -7.67 28.42
N THR A 21 13.15 -6.36 28.17
CA THR A 21 13.91 -5.75 27.06
C THR A 21 14.15 -4.27 27.32
N ALA A 22 15.32 -3.94 27.87
CA ALA A 22 15.90 -2.60 27.80
C ALA A 22 17.39 -2.73 27.45
N ASN A 23 17.67 -3.08 26.19
CA ASN A 23 19.02 -2.96 25.65
C ASN A 23 19.24 -1.52 25.19
N THR A 24 19.87 -0.75 26.08
CA THR A 24 20.48 0.55 25.81
C THR A 24 21.68 0.35 24.89
N LEU A 25 21.61 0.85 23.66
CA LEU A 25 22.77 0.94 22.76
C LEU A 25 23.66 2.12 23.19
N PRO A 26 24.97 1.93 23.42
CA PRO A 26 25.88 3.04 23.71
C PRO A 26 26.20 3.85 22.44
N LEU A 27 26.12 5.17 22.59
CA LEU A 27 26.54 6.18 21.63
C LEU A 27 28.07 6.09 21.45
N ILE A 28 28.55 5.63 20.29
CA ILE A 28 29.97 5.73 19.94
C ILE A 28 30.19 7.13 19.34
N GLN A 29 30.84 8.00 20.10
CA GLN A 29 31.41 9.25 19.60
C GLN A 29 32.70 8.91 18.82
N VAL A 30 32.72 9.18 17.52
CA VAL A 30 33.94 9.08 16.71
C VAL A 30 34.49 10.49 16.51
N THR A 31 35.64 10.75 17.12
CA THR A 31 36.49 11.92 16.94
C THR A 31 37.04 11.94 15.50
N PRO A 32 37.12 13.09 14.80
CA PRO A 32 37.75 13.14 13.50
C PRO A 32 39.28 13.13 13.67
N THR A 33 39.94 12.05 13.25
CA THR A 33 41.39 12.00 13.09
C THR A 33 41.76 12.49 11.69
N THR A 34 42.56 13.55 11.65
CA THR A 34 43.26 14.10 10.48
C THR A 34 43.99 12.99 9.72
N ALA A 35 43.61 12.75 8.46
CA ALA A 35 44.36 11.93 7.53
C ALA A 35 44.71 12.74 6.27
N GLU A 36 46.00 12.68 5.92
CA GLU A 36 46.70 13.39 4.86
C GLU A 36 45.96 13.52 3.53
N ASN A 37 46.05 14.74 3.00
CA ASN A 37 45.68 15.13 1.65
C ASN A 37 46.58 14.41 0.62
N LYS A 38 46.08 13.30 0.04
CA LYS A 38 46.68 12.68 -1.13
C LYS A 38 45.88 13.10 -2.37
N SER A 39 46.50 13.96 -3.16
CA SER A 39 46.06 14.52 -4.44
C SER A 39 45.43 13.47 -5.38
N ILE A 40 44.20 13.73 -5.82
CA ILE A 40 43.49 12.97 -6.87
C ILE A 40 43.86 13.56 -8.24
N PRO A 41 44.30 12.77 -9.24
CA PRO A 41 44.47 13.25 -10.60
C PRO A 41 43.12 13.59 -11.23
N ALA A 42 42.97 14.82 -11.73
CA ALA A 42 41.84 15.22 -12.54
C ALA A 42 41.88 14.50 -13.91
N ASN A 43 40.70 14.13 -14.41
CA ASN A 43 40.39 13.50 -15.71
C ASN A 43 40.31 11.96 -15.74
N GLN A 44 39.22 11.43 -15.18
CA GLN A 44 38.51 10.32 -15.83
C GLN A 44 37.05 10.73 -16.06
N PRO A 45 36.49 10.49 -17.26
CA PRO A 45 35.07 10.71 -17.49
C PRO A 45 34.30 9.67 -16.66
N VAL A 46 33.69 10.12 -15.57
CA VAL A 46 32.79 9.29 -14.77
C VAL A 46 31.61 8.94 -15.66
N LYS A 47 31.58 7.70 -16.14
CA LYS A 47 30.41 7.12 -16.80
C LYS A 47 29.25 7.28 -15.82
N LYS A 48 28.30 8.16 -16.13
CA LYS A 48 27.08 8.37 -15.35
C LYS A 48 26.27 7.09 -15.43
N GLN A 49 26.54 6.16 -14.53
CA GLN A 49 25.78 4.92 -14.40
C GLN A 49 24.36 5.32 -13.99
N ALA A 50 23.41 5.11 -14.90
CA ALA A 50 22.00 5.33 -14.62
C ALA A 50 21.65 4.45 -13.43
N ILE A 51 21.36 5.08 -12.29
CA ILE A 51 20.79 4.39 -11.14
C ILE A 51 19.39 3.98 -11.60
N SER A 52 19.26 2.72 -12.02
CA SER A 52 17.95 2.12 -12.26
C SER A 52 17.15 2.28 -10.98
N SER A 53 16.08 3.07 -11.00
CA SER A 53 15.14 3.12 -9.89
C SER A 53 14.70 1.69 -9.56
N ALA A 54 14.85 1.28 -8.30
CA ALA A 54 14.36 -0.02 -7.83
C ALA A 54 12.82 -0.07 -7.78
N PHE A 55 12.16 1.07 -7.98
CA PHE A 55 10.70 1.21 -7.97
C PHE A 55 10.14 1.27 -9.38
N ALA A 56 8.95 0.67 -9.54
CA ALA A 56 8.12 0.86 -10.72
C ALA A 56 7.76 2.35 -10.86
N ASP A 57 7.76 2.87 -12.09
CA ASP A 57 7.24 4.21 -12.35
C ASP A 57 5.70 4.15 -12.30
N ILE A 58 5.11 4.70 -11.25
CA ILE A 58 3.65 4.73 -11.07
C ILE A 58 3.15 6.07 -11.60
N ASN A 59 2.46 6.02 -12.73
CA ASN A 59 1.90 7.20 -13.35
C ASN A 59 0.42 7.32 -13.00
N THR A 60 -0.10 8.54 -13.08
CA THR A 60 -1.54 8.76 -13.07
C THR A 60 -2.15 8.51 -14.44
N PHE A 61 -3.41 8.12 -14.48
CA PHE A 61 -4.23 8.04 -15.68
C PHE A 61 -5.48 8.91 -15.54
N THR A 62 -6.00 9.32 -16.70
CA THR A 62 -7.27 10.03 -16.85
C THR A 62 -8.42 9.06 -17.07
N ILE A 63 -9.66 9.54 -16.96
CA ILE A 63 -10.86 8.75 -17.25
C ILE A 63 -10.86 8.23 -18.70
N ASP A 64 -10.41 9.04 -19.65
CA ASP A 64 -10.33 8.65 -21.06
C ASP A 64 -9.36 7.48 -21.26
N GLU A 65 -8.21 7.50 -20.60
CA GLU A 65 -7.24 6.39 -20.62
C GLU A 65 -7.81 5.12 -19.96
N LEU A 66 -8.61 5.28 -18.90
CA LEU A 66 -9.29 4.17 -18.25
C LEU A 66 -10.28 3.49 -19.19
N PHE A 67 -11.12 4.27 -19.89
CA PHE A 67 -12.08 3.73 -20.87
C PHE A 67 -11.37 3.13 -22.08
N ALA A 68 -10.30 3.76 -22.59
CA ALA A 68 -9.49 3.20 -23.67
C ALA A 68 -8.87 1.85 -23.30
N ALA A 69 -8.56 1.64 -22.02
CA ALA A 69 -8.09 0.36 -21.48
C ALA A 69 -9.22 -0.67 -21.22
N LYS A 70 -10.43 -0.41 -21.70
CA LYS A 70 -11.65 -1.21 -21.43
C LYS A 70 -11.94 -1.33 -19.93
N GLY A 71 -11.57 -0.32 -19.16
CA GLY A 71 -11.97 -0.14 -17.77
C GLY A 71 -13.18 0.78 -17.64
N GLY A 72 -13.43 1.27 -16.43
CA GLY A 72 -14.54 2.17 -16.11
C GLY A 72 -15.81 1.45 -15.65
N GLY A 73 -16.86 2.23 -15.43
CA GLY A 73 -18.09 1.77 -14.77
C GLY A 73 -17.98 1.78 -13.24
N CYS A 74 -18.82 1.00 -12.58
CA CYS A 74 -18.83 0.95 -11.12
C CYS A 74 -17.55 0.33 -10.55
N GLY A 75 -17.01 0.94 -9.51
CA GLY A 75 -15.77 0.48 -8.90
C GLY A 75 -15.22 1.45 -7.87
N MET A 76 -13.97 1.23 -7.49
CA MET A 76 -13.20 2.10 -6.62
C MET A 76 -12.11 2.80 -7.42
N THR A 77 -12.10 4.13 -7.38
CA THR A 77 -10.99 4.95 -7.91
C THR A 77 -10.16 5.49 -6.76
N LEU A 78 -8.84 5.55 -6.92
CA LEU A 78 -7.94 6.18 -5.95
C LEU A 78 -7.00 7.14 -6.66
N GLN A 79 -6.74 8.28 -6.01
CA GLN A 79 -5.78 9.29 -6.42
C GLN A 79 -4.76 9.54 -5.29
N ALA A 80 -3.61 10.09 -5.64
CA ALA A 80 -2.65 10.51 -4.62
C ALA A 80 -3.29 11.59 -3.74
N LYS A 81 -3.10 11.48 -2.42
CA LYS A 81 -3.64 12.47 -1.47
C LYS A 81 -3.14 13.88 -1.77
N ALA A 82 -1.91 14.01 -2.26
CA ALA A 82 -1.29 15.29 -2.63
C ALA A 82 -1.92 15.96 -3.86
N THR A 83 -2.61 15.20 -4.72
CA THR A 83 -3.21 15.69 -5.96
C THR A 83 -4.74 15.70 -5.89
N LYS A 84 -5.29 15.94 -4.69
CA LYS A 84 -6.73 15.96 -4.50
C LYS A 84 -7.41 16.95 -5.46
N GLY A 85 -8.39 16.47 -6.23
CA GLY A 85 -9.22 17.29 -7.12
C GLY A 85 -8.68 17.45 -8.54
N THR A 86 -7.57 16.79 -8.89
CA THR A 86 -6.99 16.90 -10.24
C THR A 86 -7.59 15.91 -11.26
N GLN A 87 -8.50 15.03 -10.84
CA GLN A 87 -9.06 13.94 -11.67
C GLN A 87 -7.98 13.04 -12.31
N ASN A 88 -6.85 12.90 -11.62
CA ASN A 88 -5.73 12.06 -12.04
C ASN A 88 -5.65 10.88 -11.06
N PHE A 89 -5.91 9.68 -11.57
CA PHE A 89 -6.08 8.49 -10.76
C PHE A 89 -4.84 7.61 -10.83
N LEU A 90 -4.50 6.94 -9.73
CA LEU A 90 -3.43 5.96 -9.67
C LEU A 90 -3.96 4.54 -9.87
N PHE A 91 -5.23 4.32 -9.54
CA PHE A 91 -5.82 3.00 -9.39
C PHE A 91 -7.30 3.04 -9.72
N PHE A 92 -7.77 1.99 -10.39
CA PHE A 92 -9.18 1.67 -10.56
C PHE A 92 -9.40 0.18 -10.30
N ASN A 93 -10.33 -0.19 -9.43
CA ASN A 93 -10.82 -1.56 -9.27
C ASN A 93 -12.31 -1.63 -9.60
N GLY A 94 -12.64 -2.26 -10.72
CA GLY A 94 -14.02 -2.44 -11.15
C GLY A 94 -14.72 -3.57 -10.40
N ILE A 95 -16.05 -3.56 -10.40
CA ILE A 95 -16.87 -4.61 -9.75
C ILE A 95 -16.86 -5.95 -10.55
N SER A 96 -16.42 -5.97 -11.82
CA SER A 96 -16.25 -7.20 -12.61
C SER A 96 -14.89 -7.26 -13.32
N PRO A 97 -14.23 -8.44 -13.49
CA PRO A 97 -14.17 -9.63 -12.64
C PRO A 97 -12.88 -9.58 -11.78
N ASN A 98 -12.94 -9.02 -10.58
CA ASN A 98 -11.81 -9.04 -9.62
C ASN A 98 -10.47 -8.57 -10.22
N SER A 99 -10.51 -7.51 -11.03
CA SER A 99 -9.32 -6.98 -11.69
C SER A 99 -9.23 -5.48 -11.48
N MET A 100 -8.02 -5.02 -11.21
CA MET A 100 -7.71 -3.60 -11.13
C MET A 100 -6.84 -3.15 -12.31
N LEU A 101 -6.83 -1.84 -12.54
CA LEU A 101 -6.00 -1.16 -13.52
C LEU A 101 -5.15 -0.09 -12.84
N MET A 102 -3.87 -0.05 -13.21
CA MET A 102 -2.94 1.01 -12.85
C MET A 102 -2.08 1.36 -14.07
N LYS A 103 -1.57 2.59 -14.15
CA LYS A 103 -0.59 2.98 -15.17
C LYS A 103 0.82 2.83 -14.62
N ILE A 104 1.53 1.82 -15.08
CA ILE A 104 2.90 1.50 -14.65
C ILE A 104 3.85 1.63 -15.84
N ASN A 105 4.96 2.34 -15.68
CA ASN A 105 5.94 2.61 -16.73
C ASN A 105 5.25 3.12 -18.01
N SER A 106 4.36 4.10 -17.85
CA SER A 106 3.51 4.72 -18.86
C SER A 106 2.50 3.79 -19.57
N LYS A 107 2.31 2.55 -19.09
CA LYS A 107 1.39 1.57 -19.68
C LYS A 107 0.26 1.21 -18.71
N MET A 108 -0.97 1.22 -19.21
CA MET A 108 -2.11 0.64 -18.49
C MET A 108 -1.88 -0.86 -18.30
N THR A 109 -1.80 -1.27 -17.04
CA THR A 109 -1.45 -2.62 -16.61
C THR A 109 -2.60 -3.17 -15.79
N ARG A 110 -3.05 -4.37 -16.16
CA ARG A 110 -4.09 -5.11 -15.45
C ARG A 110 -3.47 -5.98 -14.37
N PHE A 111 -4.15 -6.06 -13.24
CA PHE A 111 -3.79 -6.93 -12.15
C PHE A 111 -4.99 -7.77 -11.74
N SER A 112 -4.71 -8.97 -11.28
CA SER A 112 -5.70 -9.90 -10.76
C SER A 112 -5.73 -9.84 -9.24
N LEU A 113 -6.93 -9.83 -8.65
CA LEU A 113 -7.10 -9.95 -7.22
C LEU A 113 -6.61 -11.31 -6.72
N VAL A 114 -5.85 -11.29 -5.63
CA VAL A 114 -5.33 -12.48 -4.95
C VAL A 114 -6.04 -12.68 -3.62
N GLU A 115 -6.29 -11.60 -2.89
CA GLU A 115 -6.89 -11.64 -1.56
C GLU A 115 -7.68 -10.38 -1.30
N ALA A 116 -8.82 -10.51 -0.62
CA ALA A 116 -9.64 -9.38 -0.20
C ALA A 116 -10.30 -9.67 1.15
N VAL A 117 -10.07 -8.82 2.14
CA VAL A 117 -10.56 -9.00 3.52
C VAL A 117 -11.03 -7.69 4.16
N GLY A 118 -11.77 -7.80 5.26
CA GLY A 118 -12.32 -6.67 6.00
C GLY A 118 -13.75 -6.30 5.57
N ASN A 119 -14.13 -5.06 5.88
CA ASN A 119 -15.50 -4.58 5.68
C ASN A 119 -15.85 -4.47 4.19
N ASP A 120 -17.06 -4.89 3.84
CA ASP A 120 -17.63 -4.68 2.51
C ASP A 120 -18.13 -3.25 2.32
N PHE A 121 -17.93 -2.70 1.13
CA PHE A 121 -18.54 -1.46 0.68
C PHE A 121 -18.59 -1.42 -0.84
N TYR A 122 -19.75 -1.16 -1.45
CA TYR A 122 -19.89 -0.98 -2.91
C TYR A 122 -19.22 -2.10 -3.75
N GLY A 123 -19.32 -3.35 -3.29
CA GLY A 123 -18.71 -4.52 -3.97
C GLY A 123 -17.19 -4.65 -3.77
N GLN A 124 -16.62 -3.91 -2.81
CA GLN A 124 -15.18 -3.84 -2.50
C GLN A 124 -14.92 -4.23 -1.04
N LYS A 125 -13.65 -4.58 -0.74
CA LYS A 125 -13.15 -4.86 0.61
C LYS A 125 -12.15 -3.80 1.07
N SER A 126 -12.05 -3.58 2.37
CA SER A 126 -11.13 -2.59 2.96
C SER A 126 -9.65 -2.91 2.74
N PHE A 127 -9.31 -4.19 2.60
CA PHE A 127 -7.96 -4.64 2.30
C PHE A 127 -7.99 -5.54 1.08
N GLN A 128 -7.15 -5.26 0.10
CA GLN A 128 -7.12 -5.99 -1.17
C GLN A 128 -5.69 -6.13 -1.66
N THR A 129 -5.32 -7.31 -2.12
CA THR A 129 -4.01 -7.62 -2.70
C THR A 129 -4.19 -8.05 -4.14
N PHE A 130 -3.40 -7.49 -5.03
CA PHE A 130 -3.43 -7.75 -6.46
C PHE A 130 -2.03 -8.07 -6.99
N VAL A 131 -1.96 -8.84 -8.07
CA VAL A 131 -0.69 -9.14 -8.76
C VAL A 131 -0.82 -8.88 -10.26
N SER A 132 0.25 -8.37 -10.87
CA SER A 132 0.31 -8.18 -12.32
C SER A 132 0.21 -9.52 -13.05
N GLU A 133 -0.20 -9.50 -14.31
CA GLU A 133 -0.30 -10.72 -15.14
C GLU A 133 1.00 -11.53 -15.17
N ASP A 134 2.16 -10.86 -15.18
CA ASP A 134 3.48 -11.48 -15.15
C ASP A 134 4.00 -11.79 -13.74
N LYS A 135 3.20 -11.51 -12.70
CA LYS A 135 3.48 -11.72 -11.27
C LYS A 135 4.71 -11.00 -10.73
N LYS A 136 5.22 -9.98 -11.44
CA LYS A 136 6.40 -9.21 -11.01
C LYS A 136 6.07 -8.04 -10.10
N ILE A 137 4.83 -7.59 -10.11
CA ILE A 137 4.36 -6.46 -9.32
C ILE A 137 3.20 -6.93 -8.46
N GLU A 138 3.31 -6.70 -7.15
CA GLU A 138 2.23 -6.91 -6.20
C GLU A 138 1.77 -5.56 -5.67
N VAL A 139 0.46 -5.37 -5.56
CA VAL A 139 -0.13 -4.13 -5.05
C VAL A 139 -1.06 -4.48 -3.90
N ARG A 140 -0.80 -3.91 -2.74
CA ARG A 140 -1.65 -4.03 -1.56
C ARG A 140 -2.33 -2.70 -1.31
N VAL A 141 -3.64 -2.73 -1.12
CA VAL A 141 -4.47 -1.56 -0.91
C VAL A 141 -5.18 -1.72 0.42
N ALA A 142 -5.07 -0.70 1.27
CA ALA A 142 -5.80 -0.58 2.53
C ALA A 142 -6.54 0.75 2.54
N VAL A 143 -7.85 0.75 2.77
CA VAL A 143 -8.68 1.96 2.72
C VAL A 143 -9.62 2.07 3.91
N VAL A 144 -9.85 3.31 4.33
CA VAL A 144 -10.81 3.68 5.37
C VAL A 144 -11.98 4.42 4.71
N GLN A 145 -13.15 3.81 4.86
CA GLN A 145 -14.42 4.36 4.41
C GLN A 145 -14.67 5.73 5.06
N GLY A 146 -15.06 6.69 4.25
CA GLY A 146 -15.43 8.04 4.64
C GLY A 146 -16.94 8.24 4.66
N LYS A 147 -17.38 9.46 4.37
CA LYS A 147 -18.81 9.79 4.29
C LYS A 147 -19.38 9.28 2.97
N ARG A 148 -20.69 8.99 2.98
CA ARG A 148 -21.46 8.78 1.74
C ARG A 148 -21.36 10.03 0.86
N GLY A 149 -21.16 9.82 -0.43
CA GLY A 149 -21.16 10.85 -1.45
C GLY A 149 -22.57 11.21 -1.92
N GLU A 150 -22.66 12.08 -2.92
CA GLU A 150 -23.92 12.67 -3.40
C GLU A 150 -24.77 11.70 -4.25
N ILE A 151 -24.12 10.82 -5.02
CA ILE A 151 -24.76 9.85 -5.90
C ILE A 151 -24.05 8.52 -5.70
N GLU A 152 -24.77 7.52 -5.19
CA GLU A 152 -24.40 6.10 -5.11
C GLU A 152 -22.90 5.81 -4.90
N SER A 153 -22.28 6.58 -4.02
CA SER A 153 -20.85 6.53 -3.78
C SER A 153 -20.53 6.64 -2.29
N LEU A 154 -19.37 6.10 -1.94
CA LEU A 154 -18.76 6.20 -0.64
C LEU A 154 -17.37 6.80 -0.81
N GLY A 155 -17.12 7.92 -0.16
CA GLY A 155 -15.78 8.50 -0.16
C GLY A 155 -14.80 7.58 0.57
N ILE A 156 -13.55 7.56 0.12
CA ILE A 156 -12.41 6.98 0.82
C ILE A 156 -11.64 8.14 1.45
N SER A 157 -11.73 8.24 2.77
CA SER A 157 -11.18 9.39 3.53
C SER A 157 -9.66 9.33 3.65
N THR A 158 -9.12 8.12 3.75
CA THR A 158 -7.69 7.84 3.75
C THR A 158 -7.45 6.41 3.28
N GLY A 159 -6.31 6.17 2.67
CA GLY A 159 -5.85 4.85 2.31
C GLY A 159 -4.36 4.85 2.06
N VAL A 160 -3.83 3.63 1.95
CA VAL A 160 -2.42 3.37 1.63
C VAL A 160 -2.40 2.32 0.53
N MET A 161 -1.58 2.58 -0.49
CA MET A 161 -1.23 1.60 -1.51
C MET A 161 0.26 1.29 -1.42
N LEU A 162 0.59 0.01 -1.27
CA LEU A 162 1.95 -0.50 -1.29
C LEU A 162 2.19 -1.23 -2.61
N VAL A 163 3.11 -0.72 -3.43
CA VAL A 163 3.51 -1.35 -4.69
C VAL A 163 4.87 -2.01 -4.49
N LYS A 164 4.90 -3.33 -4.60
CA LYS A 164 6.10 -4.15 -4.47
C LYS A 164 6.66 -4.47 -5.86
N THR A 165 7.96 -4.29 -6.05
CA THR A 165 8.70 -4.75 -7.24
C THR A 165 10.02 -5.33 -6.78
N GLY A 166 10.25 -6.62 -7.05
CA GLY A 166 11.35 -7.37 -6.42
C GLY A 166 11.23 -7.31 -4.89
N ASP A 167 12.29 -6.90 -4.20
CA ASP A 167 12.32 -6.76 -2.74
C ASP A 167 11.98 -5.34 -2.23
N SER A 168 11.68 -4.41 -3.14
CA SER A 168 11.41 -3.02 -2.80
C SER A 168 9.91 -2.73 -2.72
N PHE A 169 9.52 -1.83 -1.81
CA PHE A 169 8.14 -1.36 -1.64
C PHE A 169 8.07 0.16 -1.80
N GLN A 170 7.16 0.63 -2.63
CA GLN A 170 6.78 2.03 -2.72
C GLN A 170 5.43 2.24 -2.04
N GLU A 171 5.39 3.13 -1.05
CA GLU A 171 4.16 3.51 -0.36
C GLU A 171 3.56 4.78 -0.97
N LEU A 172 2.24 4.76 -1.15
CA LEU A 172 1.45 5.87 -1.66
C LEU A 172 0.26 6.13 -0.74
N ALA A 173 0.20 7.33 -0.16
CA ALA A 173 -0.98 7.80 0.54
C ALA A 173 -2.07 8.20 -0.47
N VAL A 174 -3.25 7.59 -0.35
CA VAL A 174 -4.33 7.71 -1.32
C VAL A 174 -5.65 8.13 -0.68
N ILE A 175 -6.51 8.72 -1.50
CA ILE A 175 -7.91 9.04 -1.22
C ILE A 175 -8.71 8.72 -2.48
N GLY A 176 -10.04 8.71 -2.38
CA GLY A 176 -10.86 8.49 -3.58
C GLY A 176 -12.31 8.22 -3.23
N ASP A 177 -12.93 7.36 -4.02
CA ASP A 177 -14.34 7.01 -3.93
C ASP A 177 -14.57 5.59 -4.44
N ALA A 178 -15.65 4.98 -3.95
CA ALA A 178 -16.17 3.74 -4.49
C ALA A 178 -17.66 3.91 -4.78
N GLY A 179 -18.11 3.58 -5.97
CA GLY A 179 -19.49 3.80 -6.39
C GLY A 179 -19.77 3.48 -7.84
N CYS A 180 -20.98 3.85 -8.24
CA CYS A 180 -21.45 4.04 -9.61
C CYS A 180 -21.79 5.53 -9.76
#